data_AF-A0A1X1N0G5-F1
#
_entry.id   AF-A0A1X1N0G5-F1
#
_cell.length_a   1.000
_cell.length_b   1.000
_cell.length_c   1.000
_cell.angle_alpha   90.00
_cell.angle_beta   90.00
_cell.angle_gamma   90.00
#
_symmetry.space_group_name_H-M   'P 1'
#
loop_
_entity.id
_entity.type
_entity.pdbx_description
1 polymer ?
#
loop_
_entity_poly.entity_id
_entity_poly.type
_entity_poly.pdbx_seq_one_letter_code
_entity_poly.pdbx_strand_id
1 'polypeptide(L)'
;MTQPSDVTVRSTPQAVTAIADLTTIINGPLLTHFDELRAAAKVLIDPESWDGRSAVDFRTTVWPGYDRTLTELHTQLDQLRARLAEIQNEIQSAG
;
A
#
# COMPACT_ATOMS: atom_id res chain seq x y z
N MET A 1 -10.32 14.37 -46.79
CA MET A 1 -10.73 13.22 -45.95
C MET A 1 -9.47 12.63 -45.34
N THR A 2 -9.00 13.21 -44.23
CA THR A 2 -7.83 12.74 -43.50
C THR A 2 -8.28 11.79 -42.41
N GLN A 3 -7.63 10.62 -42.36
CA GLN A 3 -7.96 9.46 -41.53
C GLN A 3 -8.26 9.82 -40.07
N PRO A 4 -9.20 9.12 -39.40
CA PRO A 4 -9.27 9.15 -37.95
C PRO A 4 -7.96 8.57 -37.45
N SER A 5 -7.22 9.39 -36.70
CA SER A 5 -6.10 8.91 -35.90
C SER A 5 -6.66 7.82 -35.00
N ASP A 6 -6.34 6.58 -35.33
CA ASP A 6 -6.56 5.43 -34.48
C ASP A 6 -5.66 5.65 -33.26
N VAL A 7 -6.14 6.45 -32.30
CA VAL A 7 -5.60 6.55 -30.96
C VAL A 7 -6.05 5.28 -30.25
N THR A 8 -5.60 4.13 -30.75
CA THR A 8 -5.55 2.95 -29.93
C THR A 8 -4.39 3.22 -28.97
N VAL A 9 -4.70 3.87 -27.84
CA VAL A 9 -3.87 3.80 -26.63
C VAL A 9 -3.92 2.35 -26.18
N ARG A 10 -3.22 1.47 -26.91
CA ARG A 10 -2.91 0.13 -26.47
C ARG A 10 -1.72 0.31 -25.56
N SER A 11 -1.99 0.25 -24.27
CA SER A 11 -1.06 0.35 -23.15
C SER A 11 0.36 0.07 -23.57
N THR A 12 1.20 1.10 -23.49
CA THR A 12 2.60 0.95 -23.83
C THR A 12 3.22 -0.16 -22.97
N PRO A 13 4.18 -0.95 -23.46
CA PRO A 13 4.85 -1.97 -22.65
C PRO A 13 5.35 -1.44 -21.30
N GLN A 14 5.74 -0.16 -21.27
CA GLN A 14 6.13 0.58 -20.08
C GLN A 14 5.01 0.68 -19.03
N ALA A 15 3.76 0.91 -19.45
CA ALA A 15 2.63 0.98 -18.54
C ALA A 15 2.32 -0.39 -17.90
N VAL A 16 2.41 -1.48 -18.68
CA VAL A 16 2.22 -2.84 -18.16
C VAL A 16 3.31 -3.18 -17.15
N THR A 17 4.57 -2.85 -17.44
CA THR A 17 5.68 -3.03 -16.50
C THR A 17 5.46 -2.23 -15.21
N ALA A 18 5.07 -0.95 -15.32
CA ALA A 18 4.82 -0.12 -14.14
C ALA A 18 3.69 -0.65 -13.25
N ILE A 19 2.61 -1.20 -13.84
CA ILE A 19 1.53 -1.85 -13.09
C ILE A 19 2.04 -3.10 -12.36
N ALA A 20 2.85 -3.92 -13.02
CA ALA A 20 3.43 -5.11 -12.42
C ALA A 20 4.39 -4.76 -11.25
N ASP A 21 5.20 -3.72 -11.42
CA ASP A 21 6.12 -3.21 -10.39
C ASP A 21 5.34 -2.71 -9.17
N LEU A 22 4.31 -1.86 -9.38
CA LEU A 22 3.44 -1.38 -8.32
C LEU A 22 2.76 -2.52 -7.58
N THR A 23 2.22 -3.49 -8.31
CA THR A 23 1.58 -4.68 -7.74
C THR A 23 2.55 -5.48 -6.87
N THR A 24 3.80 -5.62 -7.29
CA THR A 24 4.84 -6.32 -6.53
C THR A 24 5.20 -5.59 -5.24
N ILE A 25 5.40 -4.26 -5.31
CA ILE A 25 5.75 -3.43 -4.16
C ILE A 25 4.63 -3.45 -3.11
N ILE A 26 3.38 -3.32 -3.58
CA ILE A 26 2.19 -3.28 -2.70
C ILE A 26 1.92 -4.65 -2.08
N ASN A 27 2.13 -5.76 -2.79
CA ASN A 27 1.81 -7.10 -2.29
C ASN A 27 2.82 -7.68 -1.29
N GLY A 28 4.03 -7.14 -1.19
CA GLY A 28 5.09 -7.76 -0.39
C GLY A 28 5.84 -6.79 0.50
N PRO A 29 6.82 -6.03 -0.04
CA PRO A 29 7.74 -5.24 0.76
C PRO A 29 7.06 -4.23 1.67
N LEU A 30 6.06 -3.51 1.14
CA LEU A 30 5.41 -2.44 1.89
C LEU A 30 4.57 -2.96 3.07
N LEU A 31 3.82 -4.04 2.86
CA LEU A 31 3.03 -4.67 3.92
C LEU A 31 3.93 -5.26 5.00
N THR A 32 5.03 -5.89 4.58
CA THR A 32 6.05 -6.42 5.50
C THR A 32 6.59 -5.32 6.41
N HIS A 33 6.94 -4.15 5.84
CA HIS A 33 7.43 -3.03 6.63
C HIS A 33 6.39 -2.45 7.61
N PHE A 34 5.10 -2.48 7.27
CA PHE A 34 4.05 -2.09 8.23
C PHE A 34 3.97 -3.05 9.41
N ASP A 35 4.07 -4.34 9.15
CA ASP A 35 4.04 -5.36 10.21
C ASP A 35 5.30 -5.32 11.08
N GLU A 36 6.47 -5.08 10.49
CA GLU A 36 7.74 -4.82 11.21
C GLU A 36 7.62 -3.60 12.12
N LEU A 37 7.05 -2.50 11.62
CA LEU A 37 6.85 -1.28 12.40
C LEU A 37 5.91 -1.53 13.60
N ARG A 38 4.81 -2.26 13.39
CA ARG A 38 3.91 -2.64 14.48
C ARG A 38 4.57 -3.58 15.49
N ALA A 39 5.39 -4.52 15.02
CA ALA A 39 6.13 -5.43 15.89
C ALA A 39 7.10 -4.67 16.80
N ALA A 40 7.84 -3.70 16.25
CA ALA A 40 8.72 -2.83 17.03
C ALA A 40 7.94 -1.99 18.06
N ALA A 41 6.79 -1.44 17.66
CA ALA A 41 5.95 -0.65 18.56
C ALA A 41 5.36 -1.48 19.71
N LYS A 42 5.04 -2.77 19.49
CA LYS A 42 4.58 -3.67 20.57
C LYS A 42 5.55 -3.74 21.73
N VAL A 43 6.86 -3.72 21.47
CA VAL A 43 7.90 -3.69 22.51
C VAL A 43 7.80 -2.41 23.34
N LEU A 44 7.49 -1.26 22.72
CA LEU A 44 7.36 0.02 23.43
C LEU A 44 6.02 0.15 24.18
N ILE A 45 4.98 -0.51 23.71
CA ILE A 45 3.65 -0.47 24.34
C ILE A 45 3.59 -1.37 25.57
N ASP A 46 4.37 -2.46 25.56
CA ASP A 46 4.47 -3.41 26.65
C ASP A 46 4.99 -2.74 27.96
N PRO A 47 4.18 -2.73 29.04
CA PRO A 47 4.56 -2.11 30.30
C PRO A 47 5.74 -2.79 31.00
N GLU A 48 6.00 -4.08 30.71
CA GLU A 48 7.16 -4.79 31.27
C GLU A 48 8.46 -4.37 30.57
N SER A 49 8.36 -3.92 29.32
CA SER A 49 9.50 -3.54 28.47
C SER A 49 9.87 -2.05 28.61
N TRP A 50 8.89 -1.17 28.82
CA TRP A 50 9.11 0.27 29.05
C TRP A 50 8.02 0.87 29.95
N ASP A 51 8.41 1.50 31.06
CA ASP A 51 7.48 2.16 31.98
C ASP A 51 7.83 3.63 32.23
N GLY A 52 6.86 4.38 32.76
CA GLY A 52 6.95 5.80 33.10
C GLY A 52 5.90 6.66 32.39
N ARG A 53 5.85 7.95 32.75
CA ARG A 53 4.84 8.90 32.24
C ARG A 53 4.85 9.03 30.71
N SER A 54 6.03 9.05 30.09
CA SER A 54 6.18 9.10 28.63
C SER A 54 5.76 7.80 27.95
N ALA A 55 6.01 6.66 28.59
CA ALA A 55 5.58 5.36 28.11
C ALA A 55 4.04 5.27 28.10
N VAL A 56 3.39 5.78 29.15
CA VAL A 56 1.92 5.90 29.23
C VAL A 56 1.38 6.80 28.12
N ASP A 57 1.96 7.98 27.90
CA ASP A 57 1.51 8.87 26.82
C ASP A 57 1.70 8.24 25.44
N PHE A 58 2.81 7.53 25.22
CA PHE A 58 3.04 6.83 23.96
C PHE A 58 1.96 5.78 23.68
N ARG A 59 1.66 4.90 24.66
CA ARG A 59 0.66 3.83 24.49
C ARG A 59 -0.78 4.32 24.41
N THR A 60 -1.12 5.41 25.10
CA THR A 60 -2.51 5.92 25.12
C THR A 60 -2.81 6.93 24.03
N THR A 61 -1.81 7.71 23.61
CA THR A 61 -2.03 8.91 22.79
C THR A 61 -1.32 8.79 21.46
N VAL A 62 -0.01 8.50 21.47
CA VAL A 62 0.84 8.61 20.28
C VAL A 62 0.61 7.43 19.35
N TRP A 63 0.90 6.21 19.82
CA TRP A 63 0.88 5.02 18.97
C TRP A 63 -0.50 4.69 18.38
N PRO A 64 -1.63 4.76 19.12
CA PRO A 64 -2.94 4.43 18.56
C PRO A 64 -3.32 5.28 17.33
N GLY A 65 -2.86 6.52 17.27
CA GLY A 65 -3.07 7.39 16.10
C GLY A 65 -2.32 6.87 14.87
N TYR A 66 -1.04 6.53 15.02
CA TYR A 66 -0.23 5.98 13.94
C TYR A 66 -0.70 4.60 13.49
N ASP A 67 -1.06 3.71 14.42
CA ASP A 67 -1.56 2.37 14.08
C ASP A 67 -2.86 2.42 13.27
N ARG A 68 -3.75 3.38 13.59
CA ARG A 68 -4.94 3.66 12.77
C ARG A 68 -4.55 4.09 11.36
N THR A 69 -3.64 5.06 11.22
CA THR A 69 -3.16 5.52 9.90
C THR A 69 -2.52 4.39 9.10
N LEU A 70 -1.70 3.54 9.72
CA LEU A 70 -1.11 2.37 9.06
C LEU A 70 -2.18 1.37 8.59
N THR A 71 -3.25 1.20 9.35
CA THR A 71 -4.38 0.33 9.00
C THR A 71 -5.20 0.90 7.84
N GLU A 72 -5.45 2.21 7.86
CA GLU A 72 -6.12 2.91 6.76
C GLU A 72 -5.29 2.85 5.47
N LEU A 73 -3.98 3.08 5.56
CA LEU A 73 -3.07 2.96 4.42
C LEU A 73 -3.04 1.54 3.86
N HIS A 74 -2.99 0.51 4.72
CA HIS A 74 -3.10 -0.88 4.27
C HIS A 74 -4.38 -1.10 3.47
N THR A 75 -5.52 -0.64 3.99
CA THR A 75 -6.82 -0.76 3.30
C THR A 75 -6.82 -0.05 1.94
N GLN A 76 -6.25 1.16 1.86
CA GLN A 76 -6.15 1.91 0.62
C GLN A 76 -5.24 1.23 -0.41
N LEU A 77 -4.13 0.63 0.04
CA LEU A 77 -3.23 -0.13 -0.82
C LEU A 77 -3.88 -1.42 -1.34
N ASP A 78 -4.70 -2.07 -0.52
CA ASP A 78 -5.52 -3.21 -0.92
C ASP A 78 -6.52 -2.84 -2.03
N GLN A 79 -7.19 -1.70 -1.89
CA GLN A 79 -8.08 -1.15 -2.91
C GLN A 79 -7.32 -0.80 -4.19
N LEU A 80 -6.15 -0.17 -4.06
CA LEU A 80 -5.29 0.15 -5.21
C LEU A 80 -4.88 -1.12 -5.94
N ARG A 81 -4.51 -2.18 -5.23
CA ARG A 81 -4.20 -3.49 -5.80
C ARG A 81 -5.37 -4.06 -6.61
N ALA A 82 -6.58 -4.04 -6.05
CA ALA A 82 -7.76 -4.51 -6.77
C ALA A 82 -7.99 -3.73 -8.08
N ARG A 83 -7.84 -2.40 -8.03
CA ARG A 83 -7.91 -1.53 -9.21
C ARG A 83 -6.83 -1.82 -10.25
N LEU A 84 -5.59 -2.06 -9.81
CA LEU A 84 -4.49 -2.42 -10.73
C LEU A 84 -4.75 -3.75 -11.45
N ALA A 85 -5.34 -4.73 -10.76
CA ALA A 85 -5.74 -5.99 -11.38
C ALA A 85 -6.87 -5.81 -12.41
N GLU A 86 -7.87 -4.97 -12.12
CA GLU A 86 -8.93 -4.59 -13.08
C GLU A 86 -8.33 -3.98 -14.35
N ILE A 87 -7.46 -2.97 -14.18
CA ILE A 87 -6.78 -2.29 -15.30
C ILE A 87 -5.95 -3.30 -16.11
N GLN A 88 -5.20 -4.18 -15.45
CA GLN A 88 -4.39 -5.19 -16.15
C GLN A 88 -5.26 -6.13 -17.00
N ASN A 89 -6.43 -6.53 -16.50
CA ASN A 89 -7.38 -7.36 -17.24
C ASN A 89 -7.99 -6.62 -18.45
N GLU A 90 -8.34 -5.35 -18.29
CA GLU A 90 -8.83 -4.51 -19.40
C GLU A 90 -7.79 -4.38 -20.52
N ILE A 91 -6.52 -4.18 -20.16
CA ILE A 91 -5.41 -4.09 -21.12
C ILE A 91 -5.23 -5.40 -21.89
N GLN A 92 -5.28 -6.55 -21.20
CA GLN A 92 -5.14 -7.86 -21.83
C GLN A 92 -6.34 -8.21 -22.71
N SER A 93 -7.56 -7.85 -22.30
CA SER A 93 -8.77 -8.13 -23.09
C SER A 93 -8.91 -7.22 -24.32
N ALA A 94 -8.30 -6.04 -24.32
CA ALA A 94 -8.29 -5.12 -25.46
C ALA A 94 -7.19 -5.42 -26.50
N GLY A 95 -6.26 -6.31 -26.16
CA GLY A 95 -5.15 -6.79 -27.00
C GLY A 95 -5.53 -7.97 -27.87
#